data_AF-A0A960MT41-F1
#
_entry.id   AF-A0A960MT41-F1
#
_cell.length_a   1.000
_cell.length_b   1.000
_cell.length_c   1.000
_cell.angle_alpha   90.00
_cell.angle_beta   90.00
_cell.angle_gamma   90.00
#
_symmetry.space_group_name_H-M   'P 1'
#
loop_
_entity.id
_entity.type
_entity.pdbx_description
1 polymer ?
#
loop_
_entity_poly.entity_id
_entity_poly.type
_entity_poly.pdbx_seq_one_letter_code
_entity_poly.pdbx_strand_id
1 'polypeptide(L)'
;MKMLPHLVCPFLRTCLGLLLLTPMASPVLMATDLSYQKLFGRWTGFPAGSPPVGYGIGADLNTAAKSEKWIVVGDAGAAERGQPVEGGVQVFNAVTGAWVRKLLPPLPATATQRFGGAVAISGDIALVGEL
;
A
#
# COMPACT_ATOMS: atom_id res chain seq x y z
N MET A 1 1.77 -57.95 32.72
CA MET A 1 1.17 -56.67 33.14
C MET A 1 1.90 -55.53 32.42
N LYS A 2 1.18 -54.87 31.49
CA LYS A 2 1.24 -53.49 30.94
C LYS A 2 2.55 -52.65 30.79
N MET A 3 2.55 -51.87 29.68
CA MET A 3 3.30 -50.65 29.26
C MET A 3 4.54 -50.90 28.38
N LEU A 4 4.81 -50.24 27.22
CA LEU A 4 4.22 -49.16 26.39
C LEU A 4 4.99 -49.18 25.03
N PRO A 5 4.43 -48.82 23.84
CA PRO A 5 5.27 -48.54 22.66
C PRO A 5 5.29 -47.04 22.29
N HIS A 6 6.50 -46.51 22.10
CA HIS A 6 6.77 -45.17 21.57
C HIS A 6 6.70 -45.16 20.04
N LEU A 7 6.10 -44.09 19.53
CA LEU A 7 5.99 -43.65 18.14
C LEU A 7 7.32 -43.76 17.37
N VAL A 8 7.29 -44.43 16.21
CA VAL A 8 8.29 -44.27 15.15
C VAL A 8 7.53 -43.93 13.86
N CYS A 9 7.66 -42.68 13.40
CA CYS A 9 7.20 -42.24 12.09
C CYS A 9 8.32 -42.49 11.04
N PRO A 10 8.02 -43.03 9.85
CA PRO A 10 9.04 -43.42 8.89
C PRO A 10 9.31 -42.37 7.79
N PHE A 11 10.60 -42.23 7.45
CA PHE A 11 11.17 -42.09 6.09
C PHE A 11 11.06 -40.79 5.26
N LEU A 12 12.27 -40.32 4.86
CA LEU A 12 12.70 -39.77 3.54
C LEU A 12 12.20 -38.34 3.18
N ARG A 13 12.99 -37.41 2.61
CA ARG A 13 14.20 -37.50 1.78
C ARG A 13 14.79 -36.09 1.56
N THR A 14 16.13 -36.01 1.53
CA THR A 14 16.97 -35.13 0.68
C THR A 14 16.79 -33.60 0.68
N CYS A 15 17.81 -32.89 1.17
CA CYS A 15 18.63 -31.98 0.35
C CYS A 15 19.92 -31.61 1.10
N LEU A 16 20.94 -32.45 0.91
CA LEU A 16 22.33 -32.17 1.24
C LEU A 16 22.90 -31.30 0.11
N GLY A 17 23.10 -30.01 0.36
CA GLY A 17 23.75 -29.07 -0.54
C GLY A 17 24.74 -28.21 0.22
N LEU A 18 25.96 -28.74 0.38
CA LEU A 18 27.10 -28.00 0.91
C LEU A 18 27.57 -27.00 -0.14
N LEU A 19 27.25 -25.71 0.03
CA LEU A 19 27.75 -24.62 -0.80
C LEU A 19 28.61 -23.67 0.05
N LEU A 20 29.92 -23.73 -0.23
CA LEU A 20 31.02 -22.81 0.08
C LEU A 20 30.73 -21.60 1.00
N LEU A 21 31.44 -21.56 2.14
CA LEU A 21 31.65 -20.37 2.96
C LEU A 21 32.26 -19.25 2.11
N THR A 22 31.45 -18.25 1.76
CA THR A 22 31.92 -16.87 1.71
C THR A 22 31.24 -16.17 2.89
N PRO A 23 31.96 -15.43 3.75
CA PRO A 23 31.28 -14.44 4.57
C PRO A 23 30.87 -13.33 3.61
N MET A 24 29.76 -13.53 2.91
CA MET A 24 29.00 -12.42 2.36
C MET A 24 28.66 -11.59 3.60
N ALA A 25 29.34 -10.47 3.79
CA ALA A 25 28.96 -9.49 4.78
C ALA A 25 27.48 -9.23 4.54
N SER A 26 26.63 -9.79 5.41
CA SER A 26 25.20 -9.52 5.36
C SER A 26 25.09 -8.01 5.36
N PRO A 27 24.43 -7.38 4.36
CA PRO A 27 24.15 -5.97 4.47
C PRO A 27 23.43 -5.81 5.80
N VAL A 28 23.99 -5.00 6.70
CA VAL A 28 23.34 -4.75 7.98
C VAL A 28 22.00 -4.13 7.64
N LEU A 29 20.95 -4.95 7.72
CA LEU A 29 19.60 -4.53 7.50
C LEU A 29 19.26 -3.64 8.69
N MET A 30 19.55 -2.35 8.56
CA MET A 30 19.16 -1.35 9.55
C MET A 30 17.65 -1.18 9.42
N ALA A 31 16.91 -2.07 10.07
CA ALA A 31 15.48 -1.90 10.27
C ALA A 31 15.30 -0.65 11.14
N THR A 32 14.80 0.42 10.53
CA THR A 32 14.42 1.61 11.28
C THR A 32 13.11 1.31 11.99
N ASP A 33 13.05 1.47 13.31
CA ASP A 33 11.80 1.32 14.06
C ASP A 33 10.86 2.47 13.68
N LEU A 34 9.84 2.14 12.89
CA LEU A 34 8.78 3.05 12.48
C LEU A 34 7.47 2.77 13.24
N SER A 35 7.53 2.08 14.39
CA SER A 35 6.33 1.77 15.19
C SER A 35 5.56 3.01 15.66
N TYR A 36 6.24 4.14 15.83
CA TYR A 36 5.63 5.45 16.11
C TYR A 36 4.92 6.06 14.90
N GLN A 37 5.35 5.68 13.70
CA GLN A 37 4.77 6.12 12.46
C GLN A 37 3.48 5.33 12.22
N LYS A 38 2.36 5.94 12.61
CA LYS A 38 1.04 5.50 12.18
C LYS A 38 0.82 5.91 10.72
N LEU A 39 1.60 5.31 9.83
CA LEU A 39 1.41 5.44 8.39
C LEU A 39 0.14 4.66 8.01
N PHE A 40 -0.93 5.38 7.74
CA PHE A 40 -2.19 4.80 7.28
C PHE A 40 -2.32 4.97 5.77
N GLY A 41 -2.88 3.96 5.09
CA GLY A 41 -3.26 4.07 3.69
C GLY A 41 -2.62 3.00 2.81
N ARG A 42 -3.14 2.91 1.59
CA ARG A 42 -2.54 2.09 0.54
C ARG A 42 -1.55 2.97 -0.21
N TRP A 43 -0.27 2.72 0.01
CA TRP A 43 0.80 3.45 -0.65
C TRP A 43 0.81 3.13 -2.13
N THR A 44 0.77 4.15 -2.97
CA THR A 44 0.97 3.99 -4.41
C THR A 44 2.46 4.10 -4.72
N GLY A 45 2.96 3.06 -5.39
CA GLY A 45 4.25 3.11 -6.05
C GLY A 45 4.07 3.80 -7.40
N PHE A 46 4.93 4.75 -7.72
CA PHE A 46 4.91 5.39 -9.03
C PHE A 46 5.28 4.38 -10.13
N PRO A 47 4.73 4.53 -11.35
CA PRO A 47 5.02 3.62 -12.45
C PRO A 47 6.53 3.58 -12.77
N ALA A 48 6.98 2.40 -13.22
CA ALA A 48 8.36 2.16 -13.60
C ALA A 48 8.84 3.18 -14.65
N GLY A 49 9.95 3.87 -14.38
CA GLY A 49 10.54 4.88 -15.28
C GLY A 49 10.52 6.31 -14.74
N SER A 50 9.77 6.58 -13.67
CA SER A 50 9.98 7.80 -12.87
C SER A 50 11.13 7.56 -11.89
N PRO A 51 11.97 8.55 -11.56
CA PRO A 51 12.86 8.42 -10.41
C PRO A 51 12.03 8.00 -9.19
N PRO A 52 12.54 7.19 -8.26
CA PRO A 52 11.78 6.72 -7.10
C PRO A 52 11.40 7.92 -6.23
N VAL A 53 10.28 8.56 -6.57
CA VAL A 53 9.68 9.67 -5.83
C VAL A 53 8.84 9.08 -4.70
N GLY A 54 9.49 8.23 -3.89
CA GLY A 54 8.92 7.69 -2.66
C GLY A 54 7.66 6.85 -2.81
N TYR A 55 7.11 6.52 -1.65
CA TYR A 55 5.76 6.03 -1.51
C TYR A 55 4.87 7.24 -1.25
N GLY A 56 3.72 7.35 -1.93
CA GLY A 56 2.71 8.37 -1.66
C GLY A 56 1.37 7.76 -1.23
N ILE A 57 0.60 8.48 -0.42
CA ILE A 57 -0.84 8.21 -0.24
C ILE A 57 -1.71 9.14 -1.12
N GLY A 58 -1.05 10.01 -1.88
CA GLY A 58 -1.62 10.95 -2.84
C GLY A 58 -0.53 11.44 -3.80
N ALA A 59 -0.94 11.99 -4.94
CA ALA A 59 -0.02 12.31 -6.03
C ALA A 59 0.44 13.78 -6.03
N ASP A 60 -0.39 14.70 -5.52
CA ASP A 60 -0.16 16.14 -5.65
C ASP A 60 -0.21 16.88 -4.30
N LEU A 61 0.64 17.90 -4.15
CA LEU A 61 0.63 18.81 -3.00
C LEU A 61 -0.73 19.53 -2.97
N ASN A 62 -1.45 19.40 -1.85
CA ASN A 62 -2.76 20.03 -1.57
C ASN A 62 -4.00 19.31 -2.10
N THR A 63 -3.92 18.05 -2.51
CA THR A 63 -5.11 17.25 -2.84
C THR A 63 -5.68 16.53 -1.62
N ALA A 64 -5.72 17.18 -0.46
CA ALA A 64 -6.31 16.59 0.75
C ALA A 64 -7.36 17.52 1.35
N ALA A 65 -8.49 16.95 1.75
CA ALA A 65 -9.55 17.67 2.45
C ALA A 65 -10.08 16.84 3.62
N LYS A 66 -10.57 17.53 4.65
CA LYS A 66 -11.04 16.90 5.89
C LYS A 66 -12.39 17.48 6.33
N SER A 67 -13.27 16.59 6.80
CA SER A 67 -14.45 16.89 7.62
C SER A 67 -14.29 16.31 9.04
N GLU A 68 -15.32 16.41 9.87
CA GLU A 68 -15.31 15.81 11.21
C GLU A 68 -15.09 14.29 11.19
N LYS A 69 -15.60 13.61 10.16
CA LYS A 69 -15.63 12.15 10.08
C LYS A 69 -14.69 11.58 9.02
N TRP A 70 -14.36 12.34 7.99
CA TRP A 70 -13.63 11.84 6.83
C TRP A 70 -12.41 12.68 6.50
N ILE A 71 -11.34 12.02 6.10
CA ILE A 71 -10.23 12.63 5.38
C ILE A 71 -10.23 12.01 3.98
N VAL A 72 -10.16 12.85 2.96
CA VAL A 72 -10.05 12.43 1.56
C VAL A 72 -8.73 12.93 1.00
N VAL A 73 -8.00 12.05 0.32
CA VAL A 73 -6.71 12.35 -0.29
C VAL A 73 -6.74 11.92 -1.74
N GLY A 74 -6.51 12.86 -2.64
CA GLY A 74 -6.40 12.67 -4.07
C GLY A 74 -5.10 11.97 -4.45
N ASP A 75 -5.23 10.98 -5.32
CA ASP A 75 -4.15 10.14 -5.80
C ASP A 75 -4.25 10.05 -7.32
N ALA A 76 -4.13 11.20 -7.98
CA ALA A 76 -4.25 11.37 -9.42
C ALA A 76 -3.28 10.46 -10.20
N GLY A 77 -2.15 10.10 -9.60
CA GLY A 77 -1.13 9.21 -10.13
C GLY A 77 -1.46 7.72 -10.04
N ALA A 78 -2.57 7.34 -9.40
CA ALA A 78 -2.91 5.94 -9.20
C ALA A 78 -3.11 5.19 -10.53
N ALA A 79 -2.63 3.96 -10.56
CA ALA A 79 -2.68 3.06 -11.70
C ALA A 79 -3.14 1.64 -11.28
N GLU A 80 -4.23 1.55 -10.51
CA GLU A 80 -4.67 0.31 -9.87
C GLU A 80 -5.26 -0.71 -10.86
N ARG A 81 -5.88 -0.24 -11.96
CA ARG A 81 -6.46 -1.06 -13.03
C ARG A 81 -5.56 -1.17 -14.28
N GLY A 82 -4.27 -0.88 -14.13
CA GLY A 82 -3.28 -1.02 -15.21
C GLY A 82 -3.30 0.09 -16.26
N GLN A 83 -4.10 1.14 -16.07
CA GLN A 83 -4.03 2.36 -16.87
C GLN A 83 -3.02 3.30 -16.23
N PRO A 84 -2.05 3.83 -17.01
CA PRO A 84 -1.17 4.87 -16.49
C PRO A 84 -2.06 6.07 -16.17
N VAL A 85 -2.05 6.55 -14.91
CA VAL A 85 -2.79 7.75 -14.47
C VAL A 85 -4.32 7.70 -14.56
N GLU A 86 -4.95 6.57 -14.21
CA GLU A 86 -6.41 6.57 -13.99
C GLU A 86 -6.84 7.44 -12.81
N GLY A 87 -5.98 7.55 -11.80
CA GLY A 87 -6.26 8.28 -10.58
C GLY A 87 -7.15 7.54 -9.58
N GLY A 88 -7.26 8.10 -8.38
CA GLY A 88 -8.02 7.56 -7.27
C GLY A 88 -8.16 8.57 -6.13
N VAL A 89 -9.00 8.25 -5.16
CA VAL A 89 -9.11 9.00 -3.91
C VAL A 89 -9.10 8.04 -2.73
N GLN A 90 -8.18 8.24 -1.79
CA GLN A 90 -8.15 7.49 -0.54
C GLN A 90 -9.08 8.14 0.48
N VAL A 91 -9.87 7.33 1.18
CA VAL A 91 -10.81 7.76 2.22
C VAL A 91 -10.38 7.17 3.55
N PHE A 92 -10.24 8.02 4.55
CA PHE A 92 -9.88 7.65 5.91
C PHE A 92 -10.94 8.15 6.89
N ASN A 93 -11.09 7.42 7.99
CA ASN A 93 -11.85 7.90 9.13
C ASN A 93 -11.02 8.96 9.88
N ALA A 94 -11.54 10.17 9.99
CA ALA A 94 -10.86 11.30 10.61
C ALA A 94 -10.70 11.17 12.13
N VAL A 95 -11.53 10.35 12.78
CA VAL A 95 -11.54 10.12 14.23
C VAL A 95 -10.54 9.04 14.62
N THR A 96 -10.51 7.93 13.86
CA THR A 96 -9.67 6.76 14.20
C THR A 96 -8.36 6.72 13.41
N GLY A 97 -8.24 7.49 12.33
CA GLY A 97 -7.13 7.42 11.38
C GLY A 97 -7.17 6.18 10.46
N ALA A 98 -8.17 5.30 10.63
CA ALA A 98 -8.24 4.07 9.84
C ALA A 98 -8.46 4.38 8.36
N TRP A 99 -7.67 3.74 7.48
CA TRP A 99 -7.99 3.69 6.06
C TRP A 99 -9.29 2.91 5.86
N VAL A 100 -10.20 3.44 5.05
CA VAL A 100 -11.53 2.87 4.86
C VAL A 100 -11.67 2.27 3.48
N ARG A 101 -11.36 3.04 2.44
CA ARG A 101 -11.43 2.57 1.06
C ARG A 101 -10.68 3.50 0.10
N LYS A 102 -10.51 3.03 -1.13
CA LYS A 102 -10.11 3.84 -2.27
C LYS A 102 -11.29 3.97 -3.24
N LEU A 103 -11.58 5.19 -3.68
CA LEU A 103 -12.52 5.48 -4.75
C LEU A 103 -11.75 5.49 -6.07
N LEU A 104 -12.30 4.82 -7.07
CA LEU A 104 -11.79 4.80 -8.44
C LEU A 104 -12.80 5.48 -9.36
N PRO A 105 -12.37 5.97 -10.54
CA PRO A 105 -13.30 6.53 -11.50
C PRO A 105 -14.39 5.49 -11.88
N PRO A 106 -15.66 5.93 -12.02
CA PRO A 106 -16.80 5.02 -12.24
C PRO A 106 -16.67 4.14 -13.47
N LEU A 107 -16.01 4.65 -14.50
CA LEU A 107 -15.69 3.93 -15.73
C LEU A 107 -14.18 3.64 -15.76
N PRO A 108 -13.74 2.64 -16.55
CA PRO A 108 -12.32 2.48 -16.85
C PRO A 108 -11.79 3.81 -17.37
N ALA A 109 -10.87 4.41 -16.62
CA ALA A 109 -10.34 5.69 -17.03
C ALA A 109 -9.56 5.49 -18.33
N THR A 110 -9.72 6.39 -19.27
CA THR A 110 -8.69 6.58 -20.29
C THR A 110 -7.40 7.01 -19.60
N ALA A 111 -6.25 6.72 -20.21
CA ALA A 111 -4.91 6.86 -19.64
C ALA A 111 -4.49 8.29 -19.17
N THR A 112 -5.42 9.24 -19.04
CA THR A 112 -5.11 10.63 -18.68
C THR A 112 -6.14 11.32 -17.79
N GLN A 113 -7.20 10.63 -17.32
CA GLN A 113 -8.26 11.33 -16.57
C GLN A 113 -7.87 11.80 -15.16
N ARG A 114 -6.83 11.22 -14.53
CA ARG A 114 -6.29 11.74 -13.25
C ARG A 114 -7.38 11.98 -12.19
N PHE A 115 -8.30 11.04 -12.04
CA PHE A 115 -9.38 11.13 -11.06
C PHE A 115 -8.80 11.38 -9.66
N GLY A 116 -9.35 12.35 -8.93
CA GLY A 116 -8.76 12.79 -7.66
C GLY A 116 -7.68 13.85 -7.80
N GLY A 117 -7.48 14.46 -8.96
CA GLY A 117 -6.62 15.65 -9.14
C GLY A 117 -7.07 16.87 -8.34
N ALA A 118 -8.34 16.91 -7.93
CA ALA A 118 -8.85 17.86 -6.94
C ALA A 118 -9.89 17.20 -6.04
N VAL A 119 -9.89 17.54 -4.75
CA VAL A 119 -10.89 17.05 -3.79
C VAL A 119 -11.36 18.17 -2.87
N ALA A 120 -12.64 18.14 -2.53
CA ALA A 120 -13.23 18.97 -1.49
C ALA A 120 -14.23 18.13 -0.68
N ILE A 121 -14.43 18.45 0.60
CA ILE A 121 -15.37 17.70 1.44
C ILE A 121 -16.13 18.62 2.39
N SER A 122 -17.42 18.34 2.58
CA SER A 122 -18.29 18.97 3.57
C SER A 122 -19.17 17.91 4.22
N GLY A 123 -19.02 17.73 5.54
CA GLY A 123 -19.69 16.66 6.28
C GLY A 123 -19.37 15.27 5.71
N ASP A 124 -20.39 14.56 5.25
CA ASP A 124 -20.28 13.22 4.63
C ASP A 124 -20.21 13.28 3.08
N ILE A 125 -20.22 14.46 2.46
CA ILE A 125 -20.22 14.63 0.99
C ILE A 125 -18.84 15.09 0.52
N ALA A 126 -18.22 14.30 -0.35
CA ALA A 126 -16.97 14.64 -1.03
C ALA A 126 -17.23 14.93 -2.52
N LEU A 127 -16.60 16.00 -3.03
CA LEU A 127 -16.48 16.29 -4.45
C LEU A 127 -15.10 15.85 -4.93
N VAL A 128 -15.07 15.24 -6.10
CA VAL A 128 -13.84 14.73 -6.72
C VAL A 128 -13.78 15.24 -8.15
N GLY A 129 -12.71 15.96 -8.46
CA GLY A 129 -12.38 16.45 -9.79
C GLY A 129 -11.37 15.57 -10.50
N GLU A 130 -11.24 15.83 -11.79
CA GLU A 130 -10.30 15.22 -12.73
C GLU A 130 -9.45 16.36 -13.35
N LEU A 131 -8.23 16.07 -13.84
CA LEU A 131 -7.29 17.08 -14.34
C LEU A 131 -6.78 16.73 -15.74
#